data_AF-U2J992-F1
#
_entry.id   AF-U2J992-F1
#
_cell.length_a   1.000
_cell.length_b   1.000
_cell.length_c   1.000
_cell.angle_alpha   90.00
_cell.angle_beta   90.00
_cell.angle_gamma   90.00
#
_symmetry.space_group_name_H-M   'P 1'
#
loop_
_entity.id
_entity.type
_entity.pdbx_description
1 polymer ?
#
loop_
_entity_poly.entity_id
_entity_poly.type
_entity_poly.pdbx_seq_one_letter_code
_entity_poly.pdbx_strand_id
1 'polypeptide(L)'
;MKVGIKYCGGCQNRYNRSDFVNEVKAKNTDVDFVIAQDADVVDYLLVINGCTAACADISKITSRKGYFMVTGKHQIKMVQKKLDELKEEEKEDKARRKILRIGDHAQFSKTITDADVTLFAGVTGDFARMHVDEEFAKLSEFGGRVVHGMLALSYISTVMGMKLPGDGTIFMGQNMKFLRPVFVGDTLTAKVEMISFIEQNEFYIGVFRGVCENQKQEMVLRGTFEQKMPKYYFVIEEENKE
;
A
#
# COMPACT_ATOMS: atom_id res chain seq x y z
N MET A 1 4.74 -12.51 -12.86
CA MET A 1 5.60 -13.16 -11.84
C MET A 1 7.04 -13.35 -12.31
N LYS A 2 8.02 -13.02 -11.45
CA LYS A 2 9.46 -13.25 -11.63
C LYS A 2 9.90 -14.54 -10.91
N VAL A 3 10.31 -15.56 -11.66
CA VAL A 3 10.77 -16.84 -11.12
C VAL A 3 12.28 -16.95 -11.21
N GLY A 4 12.93 -17.09 -10.06
CA GLY A 4 14.37 -17.32 -9.97
C GLY A 4 14.72 -18.78 -10.27
N ILE A 5 15.85 -19.01 -10.93
CA ILE A 5 16.42 -20.34 -11.17
C ILE A 5 17.79 -20.39 -10.51
N LYS A 6 17.97 -21.30 -9.54
CA LYS A 6 19.27 -21.58 -8.90
C LYS A 6 19.70 -23.00 -9.23
N TYR A 7 20.90 -23.16 -9.78
CA TYR A 7 21.49 -24.49 -9.99
C TYR A 7 22.38 -24.89 -8.81
N CYS A 8 22.42 -26.18 -8.51
CA CYS A 8 23.48 -26.72 -7.64
C CYS A 8 24.84 -26.77 -8.38
N GLY A 9 25.93 -26.97 -7.63
CA GLY A 9 27.30 -27.05 -8.14
C GLY A 9 27.56 -28.17 -9.17
N GLY A 10 26.62 -29.11 -9.35
CA GLY A 10 26.64 -30.05 -10.48
C GLY A 10 27.51 -31.28 -10.31
N CYS A 11 27.99 -31.59 -9.09
CA CYS A 11 28.87 -32.72 -8.80
C CYS A 11 28.30 -34.09 -9.22
N GLN A 12 26.97 -34.23 -9.27
CA GLN A 12 26.28 -35.41 -9.79
C GLN A 12 25.06 -34.99 -10.61
N ASN A 13 25.11 -35.16 -11.94
CA ASN A 13 23.99 -34.85 -12.83
C ASN A 13 23.30 -36.14 -13.30
N ARG A 14 22.14 -36.45 -12.71
CA ARG A 14 21.33 -37.62 -13.06
C ARG A 14 20.35 -37.36 -14.21
N TYR A 15 20.25 -36.11 -14.67
CA TYR A 15 19.44 -35.70 -15.82
C TYR A 15 19.99 -34.39 -16.41
N ASN A 16 19.61 -34.07 -17.65
CA ASN A 16 19.97 -32.80 -18.27
C ASN A 16 19.12 -31.66 -17.68
N ARG A 17 19.76 -30.85 -16.82
CA ARG A 17 19.14 -29.73 -16.11
C ARG A 17 18.79 -28.57 -17.03
N SER A 18 19.59 -28.35 -18.07
CA SER A 18 19.34 -27.29 -19.07
C SER A 18 18.11 -27.62 -19.90
N ASP A 19 17.99 -28.87 -20.37
CA ASP A 19 16.80 -29.31 -21.12
C ASP A 19 15.54 -29.21 -20.25
N PHE A 20 15.63 -29.61 -18.98
CA PHE A 20 14.52 -29.48 -18.04
C PHE A 20 14.06 -28.03 -17.89
N VAL A 21 14.99 -27.10 -17.67
CA VAL A 21 14.67 -25.67 -17.53
C VAL A 21 14.10 -25.10 -18.82
N ASN A 22 14.67 -25.47 -19.98
CA ASN A 22 14.16 -25.05 -21.29
C ASN A 22 12.73 -25.55 -21.53
N GLU A 23 12.41 -26.79 -21.14
CA GLU A 23 11.06 -27.34 -21.24
C GLU A 23 10.07 -26.59 -20.33
N VAL A 24 10.48 -26.25 -19.10
CA VAL A 24 9.66 -25.44 -18.19
C VAL A 24 9.43 -24.04 -18.76
N LYS A 25 10.47 -23.37 -19.27
CA LYS A 25 10.36 -22.05 -19.89
C LYS A 25 9.45 -22.06 -21.12
N ALA A 26 9.59 -23.06 -21.99
CA ALA A 26 8.79 -23.17 -23.20
C ALA A 26 7.28 -23.31 -22.94
N LYS A 27 6.89 -23.92 -21.80
CA LYS A 27 5.49 -24.07 -21.38
C LYS A 27 4.95 -22.87 -20.60
N ASN A 28 5.80 -21.91 -20.22
CA ASN A 28 5.46 -20.78 -19.35
C ASN A 28 6.03 -19.48 -19.91
N THR A 29 5.71 -19.15 -21.17
CA THR A 29 6.22 -17.97 -21.88
C THR A 29 5.76 -16.64 -21.27
N ASP A 30 4.74 -16.69 -20.41
CA ASP A 30 4.17 -15.58 -19.64
C ASP A 30 4.89 -15.32 -18.31
N VAL A 31 5.89 -16.13 -17.95
CA VAL A 31 6.67 -16.01 -16.71
C VAL A 31 8.05 -15.45 -17.00
N ASP A 32 8.47 -14.44 -16.22
CA ASP A 32 9.81 -13.88 -16.30
C ASP A 32 10.79 -14.76 -15.52
N PHE A 33 11.57 -15.58 -16.24
CA PHE A 33 12.56 -16.46 -15.64
C PHE A 33 13.96 -15.84 -15.62
N VAL A 34 14.51 -15.65 -14.42
CA VAL A 34 15.86 -15.13 -14.22
C VAL A 34 16.77 -16.17 -13.56
N ILE A 35 18.08 -16.11 -13.84
CA ILE A 35 19.04 -16.89 -13.06
C ILE A 35 19.29 -16.14 -11.76
N ALA A 36 18.97 -16.77 -10.63
CA ALA A 36 19.03 -16.15 -9.32
C ALA A 36 20.46 -16.16 -8.74
N GLN A 37 20.92 -14.99 -8.33
CA GLN A 37 22.20 -14.73 -7.67
C GLN A 37 22.00 -14.41 -6.19
N ASP A 38 23.10 -14.38 -5.44
CA ASP A 38 23.07 -13.99 -4.02
C ASP A 38 22.52 -12.56 -3.89
N ALA A 39 21.70 -12.33 -2.86
CA ALA A 39 20.93 -11.11 -2.60
C ALA A 39 19.78 -10.80 -3.57
N ASP A 40 19.48 -11.67 -4.53
CA ASP A 40 18.30 -11.49 -5.39
C ASP A 40 16.99 -11.64 -4.61
N VAL A 41 15.99 -10.84 -5.03
CA VAL A 41 14.59 -10.97 -4.64
C VAL A 41 13.79 -11.45 -5.84
N VAL A 42 13.07 -12.56 -5.67
CA VAL A 42 12.20 -13.18 -6.68
C VAL A 42 10.84 -13.53 -6.08
N ASP A 43 9.82 -13.67 -6.92
CA ASP A 43 8.49 -14.06 -6.46
C ASP A 43 8.47 -15.53 -6.04
N TYR A 44 9.08 -16.41 -6.85
CA TYR A 44 9.21 -17.84 -6.56
C TYR A 44 10.60 -18.34 -6.98
N LEU A 45 11.14 -19.34 -6.30
CA LEU A 45 12.47 -19.88 -6.60
C LEU A 45 12.42 -21.36 -7.01
N LEU A 46 12.90 -21.68 -8.21
CA LEU A 46 13.15 -23.05 -8.65
C LEU A 46 14.62 -23.41 -8.43
N VAL A 47 14.85 -24.44 -7.62
CA VAL A 47 16.19 -24.90 -7.28
C VAL A 47 16.48 -26.20 -8.01
N ILE A 48 17.32 -26.13 -9.04
CA ILE A 48 17.58 -27.22 -9.99
C ILE A 48 18.82 -28.00 -9.55
N ASN A 49 18.60 -29.08 -8.81
CA ASN A 49 19.63 -29.98 -8.33
C ASN A 49 19.85 -31.13 -9.31
N GLY A 50 21.10 -31.53 -9.52
CA GLY A 50 21.44 -32.67 -10.38
C GLY A 50 21.14 -34.04 -9.77
N CYS A 51 20.94 -34.11 -8.45
CA CYS A 51 20.66 -35.34 -7.71
C CYS A 51 19.80 -35.07 -6.47
N THR A 52 19.43 -36.14 -5.76
CA THR A 52 18.57 -36.12 -4.57
C THR A 52 19.22 -35.54 -3.32
N ALA A 53 20.53 -35.27 -3.33
CA ALA A 53 21.22 -34.65 -2.20
C ALA A 53 20.81 -33.17 -1.99
N ALA A 54 20.26 -32.52 -3.03
CA ALA A 54 19.69 -31.18 -2.98
C ALA A 54 20.56 -30.10 -2.28
N CYS A 55 21.87 -30.11 -2.55
CA CYS A 55 22.87 -29.32 -1.82
C CYS A 55 22.96 -27.83 -2.22
N ALA A 56 22.08 -27.33 -3.08
CA ALA A 56 22.13 -25.93 -3.48
C ALA A 56 21.83 -25.00 -2.30
N ASP A 57 22.78 -24.12 -1.97
CA ASP A 57 22.56 -23.06 -0.98
C ASP A 57 21.68 -21.95 -1.57
N ILE A 58 20.61 -21.65 -0.84
CA ILE A 58 19.62 -20.61 -1.18
C ILE A 58 19.46 -19.59 -0.05
N SER A 59 20.24 -19.69 1.03
CA SER A 59 20.13 -18.84 2.23
C SER A 59 20.24 -17.34 1.93
N LYS A 60 20.92 -17.00 0.83
CA LYS A 60 21.13 -15.63 0.37
C LYS A 60 20.14 -15.16 -0.69
N ILE A 61 19.15 -15.96 -1.07
CA ILE A 61 18.14 -15.61 -2.07
C ILE A 61 16.80 -15.42 -1.36
N THR A 62 16.18 -14.27 -1.54
CA THR A 62 14.86 -14.01 -0.96
C THR A 62 13.78 -14.41 -1.95
N SER A 63 12.90 -15.33 -1.56
CA SER A 63 11.73 -15.70 -2.36
C SER A 63 10.43 -15.42 -1.63
N ARG A 64 9.58 -14.57 -2.22
CA ARG A 64 8.35 -14.06 -1.58
C ARG A 64 7.30 -15.15 -1.38
N LYS A 65 7.13 -16.06 -2.34
CA LYS A 65 6.12 -17.15 -2.35
C LYS A 65 6.72 -18.54 -2.11
N GLY A 66 7.98 -18.62 -1.67
CA GLY A 66 8.69 -19.86 -1.36
C GLY A 66 9.45 -20.47 -2.54
N TYR A 67 9.89 -21.72 -2.40
CA TYR A 67 10.76 -22.38 -3.39
C TYR A 67 10.36 -23.83 -3.65
N PHE A 68 10.82 -24.37 -4.78
CA PHE A 68 10.69 -25.79 -5.13
C PHE A 68 12.05 -26.41 -5.46
N MET A 69 12.40 -27.50 -4.75
CA MET A 69 13.61 -28.28 -4.99
C MET A 69 13.35 -29.34 -6.05
N VAL A 70 13.91 -29.14 -7.24
CA VAL A 70 13.94 -30.15 -8.31
C VAL A 70 15.18 -31.01 -8.13
N THR A 71 15.01 -32.32 -8.11
CA THR A 71 16.06 -33.34 -7.98
C THR A 71 16.04 -34.37 -9.11
N GLY A 72 15.02 -34.35 -9.97
CA GLY A 72 14.91 -35.23 -11.13
C GLY A 72 13.87 -34.79 -12.16
N LYS A 73 14.06 -35.26 -13.40
CA LYS A 73 13.20 -34.92 -14.56
C LYS A 73 11.71 -35.26 -14.35
N HIS A 74 11.40 -36.30 -13.59
CA HIS A 74 10.03 -36.74 -13.31
C HIS A 74 9.17 -35.67 -12.59
N GLN A 75 9.81 -34.70 -11.92
CA GLN A 75 9.12 -33.63 -11.20
C GLN A 75 8.63 -32.49 -12.10
N ILE A 76 8.84 -32.56 -13.42
CA ILE A 76 8.41 -31.49 -14.34
C ILE A 76 6.90 -31.20 -14.24
N LYS A 77 6.08 -32.24 -14.06
CA LYS A 77 4.63 -32.09 -13.86
C LYS A 77 4.31 -31.38 -12.54
N MET A 78 5.11 -31.62 -11.49
CA MET A 78 4.94 -30.94 -10.20
C MET A 78 5.33 -29.46 -10.29
N VAL A 79 6.43 -29.15 -10.98
CA VAL A 79 6.84 -27.76 -11.24
C VAL A 79 5.77 -27.05 -12.05
N GLN A 80 5.24 -27.67 -13.11
CA GLN A 80 4.18 -27.07 -13.92
C GLN A 80 2.94 -26.79 -13.07
N LYS A 81 2.46 -27.78 -12.31
CA LYS A 81 1.32 -27.60 -11.40
C LYS A 81 1.54 -26.44 -10.43
N LYS A 82 2.74 -26.32 -9.85
CA LYS A 82 3.05 -25.24 -8.91
C LYS A 82 3.06 -23.87 -9.57
N LEU A 83 3.60 -23.77 -10.79
CA LEU A 83 3.56 -22.53 -11.56
C LEU A 83 2.13 -22.16 -11.94
N ASP A 84 1.29 -23.14 -12.31
CA ASP A 84 -0.12 -22.90 -12.64
C ASP A 84 -0.90 -22.39 -11.40
N GLU A 85 -0.68 -23.00 -10.22
CA GLU A 85 -1.24 -22.52 -8.95
C GLU A 85 -0.85 -21.05 -8.67
N LEU A 86 0.45 -20.73 -8.82
CA LEU A 86 0.95 -19.37 -8.59
C LEU A 86 0.39 -18.35 -9.59
N LYS A 87 0.11 -18.76 -10.83
CA LYS A 87 -0.51 -17.92 -11.86
C LYS A 87 -1.98 -17.64 -11.53
N GLU A 88 -2.73 -18.65 -11.10
CA GLU A 88 -4.12 -18.45 -10.67
C GLU A 88 -4.20 -17.56 -9.43
N GLU A 89 -3.31 -17.76 -8.44
CA GLU A 89 -3.16 -16.82 -7.31
C GLU A 89 -2.85 -15.39 -7.79
N GLU A 90 -1.88 -15.21 -8.69
CA GLU A 90 -1.53 -13.88 -9.23
C GLU A 90 -2.71 -13.24 -9.99
N LYS A 91 -3.55 -14.04 -10.66
CA LYS A 91 -4.73 -13.58 -11.39
C LYS A 91 -5.83 -13.14 -10.44
N GLU A 92 -6.10 -13.90 -9.38
CA GLU A 92 -7.02 -13.50 -8.31
C GLU A 92 -6.55 -12.23 -7.61
N ASP A 93 -5.26 -12.13 -7.29
CA ASP A 93 -4.67 -10.95 -6.66
C ASP A 93 -4.83 -9.71 -7.55
N LYS A 94 -4.57 -9.84 -8.85
CA LYS A 94 -4.80 -8.77 -9.83
C LYS A 94 -6.26 -8.37 -9.93
N ALA A 95 -7.19 -9.32 -9.89
CA ALA A 95 -8.62 -9.04 -9.94
C ALA A 95 -9.15 -8.31 -8.69
N ARG A 96 -8.46 -8.44 -7.55
CA ARG A 96 -8.80 -7.73 -6.30
C ARG A 96 -8.27 -6.31 -6.22
N ARG A 97 -7.44 -5.88 -7.18
CA ARG A 97 -6.84 -4.54 -7.15
C ARG A 97 -7.91 -3.48 -7.29
N LYS A 98 -7.81 -2.46 -6.45
CA LYS A 98 -8.65 -1.28 -6.57
C LYS A 98 -8.14 -0.41 -7.72
N ILE A 99 -9.03 -0.13 -8.65
CA ILE A 99 -8.79 0.82 -9.74
C ILE A 99 -9.08 2.23 -9.23
N LEU A 100 -8.16 3.14 -9.48
CA LEU A 100 -8.27 4.57 -9.16
C LEU A 100 -8.10 5.41 -10.42
N ARG A 101 -8.74 6.57 -10.43
CA ARG A 101 -8.64 7.56 -11.50
C ARG A 101 -8.37 8.95 -10.92
N ILE A 102 -7.67 9.77 -11.69
CA ILE A 102 -7.57 11.20 -11.38
C ILE A 102 -9.00 11.78 -11.40
N GLY A 103 -9.36 12.56 -10.39
CA GLY A 103 -10.70 13.09 -10.17
C GLY A 103 -11.59 12.22 -9.28
N ASP A 104 -11.17 10.99 -8.93
CA ASP A 104 -11.85 10.21 -7.90
C ASP A 104 -11.90 11.03 -6.61
N HIS A 105 -13.06 11.02 -5.94
CA HIS A 105 -13.26 11.76 -4.71
C HIS A 105 -14.04 10.95 -3.68
N ALA A 106 -13.80 11.24 -2.40
CA ALA A 106 -14.54 10.67 -1.29
C ALA A 106 -14.66 11.69 -0.16
N GLN A 107 -15.62 11.44 0.74
CA GLN A 107 -15.84 12.33 1.88
C GLN A 107 -16.23 11.58 3.15
N PHE A 108 -16.02 12.23 4.28
CA PHE A 108 -16.42 11.77 5.61
C PHE A 108 -16.93 12.97 6.42
N SER A 109 -18.04 12.79 7.12
CA SER A 109 -18.65 13.84 7.94
C SER A 109 -18.89 13.34 9.36
N LYS A 110 -18.55 14.15 10.35
CA LYS A 110 -18.78 13.86 11.76
C LYS A 110 -18.86 15.13 12.59
N THR A 111 -19.79 15.16 13.55
CA THR A 111 -19.85 16.18 14.60
C THR A 111 -18.74 15.93 15.61
N ILE A 112 -17.94 16.96 15.91
CA ILE A 112 -16.91 16.89 16.95
C ILE A 112 -17.59 17.07 18.30
N THR A 113 -17.36 16.11 19.18
CA THR A 113 -17.87 16.11 20.54
C THR A 113 -16.77 16.47 21.52
N ASP A 114 -17.16 16.85 22.74
CA ASP A 114 -16.21 17.07 23.83
C ASP A 114 -15.37 15.82 24.11
N ALA A 115 -15.99 14.64 24.05
CA ALA A 115 -15.31 13.36 24.21
C ALA A 115 -14.20 13.15 23.17
N ASP A 116 -14.40 13.57 21.91
CA ASP A 116 -13.36 13.49 20.89
C ASP A 116 -12.14 14.35 21.26
N VAL A 117 -12.38 15.57 21.74
CA VAL A 117 -11.31 16.50 22.16
C VAL A 117 -10.55 15.93 23.36
N THR A 118 -11.26 15.43 24.37
CA THR A 118 -10.65 14.82 25.56
C THR A 118 -9.84 13.57 25.22
N LEU A 119 -10.39 12.66 24.40
CA LEU A 119 -9.69 11.44 23.98
C LEU A 119 -8.48 11.76 23.12
N PHE A 120 -8.58 12.74 22.21
CA PHE A 120 -7.47 13.17 21.39
C PHE A 120 -6.34 13.79 22.23
N ALA A 121 -6.67 14.63 23.20
CA ALA A 121 -5.70 15.14 24.18
C ALA A 121 -5.03 13.99 24.95
N GLY A 122 -5.80 12.99 25.38
CA GLY A 122 -5.28 11.80 26.07
C GLY A 122 -4.32 10.96 25.22
N VAL A 123 -4.62 10.76 23.94
CA VAL A 123 -3.77 9.97 23.02
C VAL A 123 -2.50 10.74 22.62
N THR A 124 -2.60 12.05 22.42
CA THR A 124 -1.48 12.87 21.93
C THR A 124 -0.62 13.47 23.04
N GLY A 125 -1.15 13.58 24.25
CA GLY A 125 -0.54 14.34 25.35
C GLY A 125 -0.71 15.85 25.21
N ASP A 126 -1.42 16.35 24.19
CA ASP A 126 -1.66 17.78 23.99
C ASP A 126 -2.86 18.27 24.80
N PHE A 127 -2.56 18.64 26.05
CA PHE A 127 -3.49 19.27 26.98
C PHE A 127 -3.35 20.80 27.02
N ALA A 128 -2.95 21.44 25.91
CA ALA A 128 -2.92 22.90 25.87
C ALA A 128 -4.27 23.48 26.28
N ARG A 129 -4.26 24.48 27.17
CA ARG A 129 -5.48 25.03 27.81
C ARG A 129 -6.52 25.54 26.80
N MET A 130 -6.08 25.97 25.61
CA MET A 130 -6.97 26.37 24.52
C MET A 130 -7.96 25.27 24.09
N HIS A 131 -7.62 24.00 24.33
CA HIS A 131 -8.42 22.84 23.94
C HIS A 131 -9.21 22.23 25.10
N VAL A 132 -8.75 22.39 26.35
CA VAL A 132 -9.26 21.61 27.50
C VAL A 132 -9.77 22.45 28.67
N ASP A 133 -9.48 23.76 28.72
CA ASP A 133 -9.89 24.65 29.81
C ASP A 133 -10.82 25.75 29.27
N GLU A 134 -12.11 25.62 29.60
CA GLU A 134 -13.16 26.52 29.13
C GLU A 134 -13.00 27.94 29.68
N GLU A 135 -12.65 28.09 30.94
CA GLU A 135 -12.51 29.39 31.58
C GLU A 135 -11.28 30.13 31.05
N PHE A 136 -10.18 29.41 30.81
CA PHE A 136 -9.04 29.99 30.13
C PHE A 136 -9.36 30.40 28.69
N ALA A 137 -10.02 29.53 27.92
CA ALA A 137 -10.26 29.77 26.50
C ALA A 137 -11.26 30.92 26.24
N LYS A 138 -12.22 31.16 27.14
CA LYS A 138 -13.13 32.32 27.09
C LYS A 138 -12.42 33.68 27.11
N LEU A 139 -11.22 33.74 27.68
CA LEU A 139 -10.41 34.96 27.73
C LEU A 139 -9.68 35.26 26.40
N SER A 140 -9.65 34.29 25.47
CA SER A 140 -9.05 34.45 24.15
C SER A 140 -9.99 35.14 23.17
N GLU A 141 -9.46 35.52 22.00
CA GLU A 141 -10.27 36.07 20.88
C GLU A 141 -11.34 35.09 20.36
N PHE A 142 -11.20 33.80 20.65
CA PHE A 142 -12.13 32.76 20.20
C PHE A 142 -13.36 32.60 21.10
N GLY A 143 -13.33 33.15 22.32
CA GLY A 143 -14.48 33.14 23.24
C GLY A 143 -14.87 31.78 23.82
N GLY A 144 -14.08 30.73 23.61
CA GLY A 144 -14.32 29.37 24.12
C GLY A 144 -13.26 28.38 23.62
N ARG A 145 -13.36 27.11 24.02
CA ARG A 145 -12.38 26.08 23.62
C ARG A 145 -12.42 25.84 22.11
N VAL A 146 -11.24 25.89 21.50
CA VAL A 146 -11.04 25.56 20.09
C VAL A 146 -10.59 24.11 20.01
N VAL A 147 -11.06 23.36 19.02
CA VAL A 147 -10.64 21.97 18.78
C VAL A 147 -9.21 21.93 18.24
N HIS A 148 -8.43 20.91 18.60
CA HIS A 148 -7.10 20.68 18.00
C HIS A 148 -7.19 20.65 16.47
N GLY A 149 -6.37 21.46 15.80
CA GLY A 149 -6.32 21.44 14.33
C GLY A 149 -5.97 20.05 13.79
N MET A 150 -5.12 19.30 14.49
CA MET A 150 -4.76 17.93 14.14
C MET A 150 -5.92 16.93 14.29
N LEU A 151 -6.86 17.17 15.22
CA LEU A 151 -8.09 16.37 15.31
C LEU A 151 -8.98 16.63 14.11
N ALA A 152 -9.19 17.88 13.69
CA ALA A 152 -9.93 18.19 12.47
C ALA A 152 -9.26 17.58 11.22
N LEU A 153 -7.93 17.65 11.15
CA LEU A 153 -7.15 17.06 10.06
C LEU A 153 -7.26 15.52 10.01
N SER A 154 -7.42 14.86 11.16
CA SER A 154 -7.58 13.40 11.21
C SER A 154 -8.78 12.89 10.39
N TYR A 155 -9.76 13.74 10.09
CA TYR A 155 -10.89 13.38 9.23
C TYR A 155 -10.47 13.26 7.76
N ILE A 156 -9.47 14.01 7.29
CA ILE A 156 -8.84 13.78 5.98
C ILE A 156 -8.14 12.42 5.98
N SER A 157 -7.37 12.13 7.04
CA SER A 157 -6.73 10.82 7.21
C SER A 157 -7.76 9.68 7.23
N THR A 158 -8.93 9.89 7.83
CA THR A 158 -10.04 8.93 7.82
C THR A 158 -10.54 8.66 6.41
N VAL A 159 -10.76 9.70 5.59
CA VAL A 159 -11.14 9.51 4.17
C VAL A 159 -10.04 8.74 3.43
N MET A 160 -8.78 9.12 3.65
CA MET A 160 -7.63 8.55 2.95
C MET A 160 -7.36 7.09 3.31
N GLY A 161 -7.49 6.72 4.59
CA GLY A 161 -7.28 5.36 5.07
C GLY A 161 -8.47 4.43 4.88
N MET A 162 -9.70 4.96 4.84
CA MET A 162 -10.91 4.12 4.84
C MET A 162 -11.71 4.15 3.53
N LYS A 163 -11.52 5.17 2.68
CA LYS A 163 -12.37 5.37 1.49
C LYS A 163 -11.57 5.55 0.20
N LEU A 164 -10.71 6.57 0.12
CA LEU A 164 -9.96 6.92 -1.08
C LEU A 164 -8.55 7.37 -0.74
N PRO A 165 -7.53 6.56 -1.04
CA PRO A 165 -7.56 5.25 -1.70
C PRO A 165 -8.18 4.14 -0.85
N GLY A 166 -8.10 4.23 0.48
CA GLY A 166 -8.58 3.20 1.39
C GLY A 166 -7.46 2.26 1.87
N ASP A 167 -7.86 1.05 2.27
CA ASP A 167 -7.02 0.08 2.98
C ASP A 167 -5.74 -0.30 2.20
N GLY A 168 -4.68 -0.65 2.92
CA GLY A 168 -3.38 -1.03 2.35
C GLY A 168 -2.50 0.15 1.92
N THR A 169 -2.82 1.37 2.37
CA THR A 169 -2.06 2.59 2.08
C THR A 169 -1.36 3.18 3.30
N ILE A 170 -0.35 4.03 3.07
CA ILE A 170 0.38 4.74 4.13
C ILE A 170 0.42 6.24 3.81
N PHE A 171 0.05 7.06 4.79
CA PHE A 171 0.11 8.52 4.70
C PHE A 171 1.57 8.99 4.77
N MET A 172 2.04 9.69 3.73
CA MET A 172 3.46 10.01 3.53
C MET A 172 3.81 11.48 3.81
N GLY A 173 2.90 12.38 3.47
CA GLY A 173 3.20 13.81 3.48
C GLY A 173 1.97 14.68 3.39
N GLN A 174 2.11 15.92 3.82
CA GLN A 174 1.07 16.93 3.73
C GLN A 174 1.63 18.33 3.64
N ASN A 175 0.93 19.19 2.93
CA ASN A 175 1.10 20.64 2.97
C ASN A 175 -0.28 21.27 3.10
N MET A 176 -0.56 21.91 4.23
CA MET A 176 -1.91 22.34 4.56
C MET A 176 -1.93 23.63 5.38
N LYS A 177 -3.11 24.26 5.43
CA LYS A 177 -3.39 25.46 6.22
C LYS A 177 -4.69 25.30 7.00
N PHE A 178 -4.66 25.69 8.28
CA PHE A 178 -5.85 25.94 9.07
C PHE A 178 -6.34 27.37 8.77
N LEU A 179 -7.60 27.50 8.40
CA LEU A 179 -8.20 28.77 7.95
C LEU A 179 -9.15 29.36 8.99
N ARG A 180 -9.81 28.52 9.78
CA ARG A 180 -10.79 28.92 10.79
C ARG A 180 -10.71 28.03 12.03
N PRO A 181 -11.00 28.56 13.23
CA PRO A 181 -11.17 27.73 14.41
C PRO A 181 -12.37 26.80 14.24
N VAL A 182 -12.31 25.65 14.88
CA VAL A 182 -13.39 24.67 14.97
C VAL A 182 -13.78 24.55 16.42
N PHE A 183 -15.07 24.46 16.71
CA PHE A 183 -15.59 24.38 18.07
C PHE A 183 -16.25 23.01 18.34
N VAL A 184 -16.36 22.66 19.62
CA VAL A 184 -17.16 21.50 20.02
C VAL A 184 -18.61 21.70 19.57
N GLY A 185 -19.18 20.68 18.95
CA GLY A 185 -20.50 20.72 18.32
C GLY A 185 -20.47 21.07 16.82
N ASP A 186 -19.36 21.53 16.27
CA ASP A 186 -19.23 21.71 14.82
C ASP A 186 -19.27 20.36 14.11
N THR A 187 -19.93 20.34 12.96
CA THR A 187 -19.93 19.18 12.06
C THR A 187 -19.01 19.45 10.91
N LEU A 188 -17.93 18.69 10.85
CA LEU A 188 -16.93 18.79 9.80
C LEU A 188 -17.20 17.77 8.70
N THR A 189 -17.10 18.21 7.45
CA THR A 189 -17.09 17.36 6.26
C THR A 189 -15.73 17.46 5.59
N ALA A 190 -14.94 16.40 5.70
CA ALA A 190 -13.66 16.22 5.02
C ALA A 190 -13.91 15.64 3.63
N LYS A 191 -13.38 16.30 2.59
CA LYS A 191 -13.46 15.89 1.18
C LYS A 191 -12.05 15.73 0.64
N VAL A 192 -11.82 14.65 -0.09
CA VAL A 192 -10.52 14.33 -0.70
C VAL A 192 -10.75 13.99 -2.16
N GLU A 193 -9.88 14.50 -3.03
CA GLU A 193 -9.88 14.29 -4.48
C GLU A 193 -8.47 13.88 -4.93
N MET A 194 -8.35 12.82 -5.72
CA MET A 194 -7.09 12.42 -6.34
C MET A 194 -6.75 13.37 -7.49
N ILE A 195 -5.64 14.08 -7.41
CA ILE A 195 -5.28 15.10 -8.41
C ILE A 195 -4.10 14.71 -9.29
N SER A 196 -3.20 13.87 -8.81
CA SER A 196 -2.08 13.32 -9.59
C SER A 196 -1.46 12.12 -8.86
N PHE A 197 -0.46 11.50 -9.49
CA PHE A 197 0.37 10.49 -8.85
C PHE A 197 1.79 10.50 -9.42
N ILE A 198 2.71 9.91 -8.67
CA ILE A 198 4.07 9.59 -9.12
C ILE A 198 4.20 8.07 -9.11
N GLU A 199 4.54 7.49 -10.25
CA GLU A 199 4.78 6.06 -10.36
C GLU A 199 6.21 5.69 -9.93
N GLN A 200 6.31 4.66 -9.08
CA GLN A 200 7.56 4.00 -8.70
C GLN A 200 7.50 2.53 -9.10
N ASN A 201 8.61 1.80 -8.97
CA ASN A 201 8.66 0.38 -9.39
C ASN A 201 7.55 -0.47 -8.74
N GLU A 202 7.43 -0.43 -7.40
CA GLU A 202 6.53 -1.32 -6.64
C GLU A 202 5.27 -0.61 -6.10
N PHE A 203 5.17 0.72 -6.20
CA PHE A 203 4.07 1.50 -5.62
C PHE A 203 3.84 2.81 -6.39
N TYR A 204 2.70 3.44 -6.15
CA TYR A 204 2.43 4.82 -6.54
C TYR A 204 2.51 5.72 -5.31
N ILE A 205 2.89 6.98 -5.52
CA ILE A 205 2.65 8.07 -4.57
C ILE A 205 1.47 8.86 -5.12
N GLY A 206 0.29 8.66 -4.55
CA GLY A 206 -0.90 9.43 -4.92
C GLY A 206 -0.85 10.80 -4.25
N VAL A 207 -1.21 11.82 -5.02
CA VAL A 207 -1.32 13.20 -4.54
C VAL A 207 -2.80 13.58 -4.56
N PHE A 208 -3.26 14.05 -3.40
CA PHE A 208 -4.67 14.35 -3.18
C PHE A 208 -4.85 15.79 -2.74
N ARG A 209 -5.89 16.45 -3.26
CA ARG A 209 -6.39 17.70 -2.70
C ARG A 209 -7.38 17.35 -1.61
N GLY A 210 -7.26 17.99 -0.44
CA GLY A 210 -8.23 17.82 0.63
C GLY A 210 -8.71 19.15 1.19
N VAL A 211 -9.99 19.19 1.52
CA VAL A 211 -10.64 20.32 2.18
C VAL A 211 -11.51 19.80 3.33
N CYS A 212 -11.65 20.60 4.37
CA CYS A 212 -12.65 20.36 5.39
C CYS A 212 -13.53 21.59 5.53
N GLU A 213 -14.83 21.39 5.60
CA GLU A 213 -15.85 22.43 5.73
C GLU A 213 -16.72 22.17 6.95
N ASN A 214 -17.19 23.23 7.62
CA ASN A 214 -18.15 23.10 8.71
C ASN A 214 -19.60 23.03 8.19
N GLN A 215 -20.57 22.94 9.09
CA GLN A 215 -22.01 22.91 8.80
C GLN A 215 -22.55 24.18 8.08
N LYS A 216 -21.77 25.27 8.07
CA LYS A 216 -22.09 26.51 7.36
C LYS A 216 -21.41 26.59 5.98
N GLN A 217 -20.80 25.49 5.52
CA GLN A 217 -19.99 25.43 4.30
C GLN A 217 -18.77 26.35 4.32
N GLU A 218 -18.30 26.73 5.50
CA GLU A 218 -17.08 27.51 5.65
C GLU A 218 -15.88 26.57 5.71
N MET A 219 -14.89 26.82 4.85
CA MET A 219 -13.67 26.02 4.81
C MET A 219 -12.84 26.27 6.08
N VAL A 220 -12.58 25.20 6.83
CA VAL A 220 -11.81 25.24 8.09
C VAL A 220 -10.35 24.87 7.87
N LEU A 221 -10.06 23.98 6.91
CA LEU A 221 -8.71 23.66 6.48
C LEU A 221 -8.70 23.25 5.01
N ARG A 222 -7.54 23.41 4.37
CA ARG A 222 -7.26 22.90 3.03
C ARG A 222 -5.80 22.51 2.88
N GLY A 223 -5.51 21.58 1.98
CA GLY A 223 -4.15 21.20 1.68
C GLY A 223 -4.02 20.18 0.56
N THR A 224 -2.77 19.75 0.37
CA THR A 224 -2.39 18.63 -0.47
C THR A 224 -1.78 17.53 0.40
N PHE A 225 -2.08 16.28 0.07
CA PHE A 225 -1.75 15.11 0.86
C PHE A 225 -1.14 14.03 -0.03
N GLU A 226 -0.16 13.30 0.49
CA GLU A 226 0.55 12.25 -0.23
C GLU A 226 0.32 10.91 0.44
N GLN A 227 0.06 9.88 -0.37
CA GLN A 227 -0.17 8.53 0.12
C GLN A 227 0.56 7.50 -0.73
N LYS A 228 1.26 6.58 -0.06
CA LYS A 228 1.88 5.43 -0.70
C LYS A 228 0.83 4.36 -0.96
N MET A 229 0.72 3.94 -2.21
CA MET A 229 -0.26 2.97 -2.71
C MET A 229 0.47 1.81 -3.41
N PRO A 230 0.63 0.64 -2.77
CA PRO A 230 1.32 -0.50 -3.39
C PRO A 230 0.62 -0.99 -4.66
N LYS A 231 1.37 -1.26 -5.73
CA LYS A 231 0.83 -1.76 -7.01
C LYS A 231 0.17 -3.13 -6.91
N TYR A 232 0.45 -3.87 -5.84
CA TYR A 232 -0.23 -5.12 -5.54
C TYR A 232 -1.69 -4.90 -5.13
N TYR A 233 -2.03 -3.76 -4.51
CA TYR A 233 -3.40 -3.42 -4.10
C TYR A 233 -4.09 -2.44 -5.05
N PHE A 234 -3.34 -1.65 -5.81
CA PHE A 234 -3.87 -0.53 -6.59
C PHE A 234 -3.41 -0.56 -8.05
N VAL A 235 -4.29 -0.09 -8.94
CA VAL A 235 -4.00 0.26 -10.33
C VAL A 235 -4.56 1.65 -10.59
N ILE A 236 -3.82 2.50 -11.28
CA ILE A 236 -4.30 3.82 -11.68
C ILE A 236 -4.54 3.80 -13.19
N GLU A 237 -5.75 4.14 -13.62
CA GLU A 237 -6.09 4.34 -15.02
C GLU A 237 -5.94 5.82 -15.37
N GLU A 238 -5.15 6.13 -16.39
CA GLU A 238 -5.15 7.45 -17.03
C GLU A 238 -6.26 7.46 -18.08
N GLU A 239 -7.18 8.43 -18.02
CA GLU A 239 -8.05 8.69 -19.17
C GLU A 239 -7.14 9.07 -20.33
N ASN A 240 -7.18 8.28 -21.41
CA ASN A 240 -6.56 8.63 -22.68
C ASN A 240 -7.04 10.03 -23.05
N LYS A 241 -6.15 11.01 -22.99
CA LYS A 241 -6.36 12.31 -23.63
C LYS A 241 -6.30 12.05 -25.14
N GLU A 242 -7.45 11.75 -25.73
CA GLU A 242 -7.68 11.90 -27.16
C GLU A 242 -7.59 13.38 -27.57
#